data_AF-A0A8T3NHS5-F1
#
_entry.id   AF-A0A8T3NHS5-F1
#
_cell.length_a   1.000
_cell.length_b   1.000
_cell.length_c   1.000
_cell.angle_alpha   90.00
_cell.angle_beta   90.00
_cell.angle_gamma   90.00
#
_symmetry.space_group_name_H-M   'P 1'
#
loop_
_entity.id
_entity.type
_entity.pdbx_description
1 polymer ?
#
loop_
_entity_poly.entity_id
_entity_poly.type
_entity_poly.pdbx_seq_one_letter_code
_entity_poly.pdbx_strand_id
1 'polypeptide(L)' 'MRPLIVEAGVERSVDVRYLDAQLGDVRDAGADIAAARRDLGFSPGVSLSDGLNAQLQGALARVGA' A
#
# COMPACT_ATOMS: atom_id res chain seq x y z
N MET A 1 -19.92 4.90 -3.42
CA MET A 1 -18.63 4.99 -2.69
C MET A 1 -17.70 3.96 -3.31
N ARG A 2 -16.45 4.32 -3.64
CA ARG A 2 -15.50 3.32 -4.17
C ARG A 2 -14.98 2.48 -2.98
N PRO A 3 -14.90 1.15 -3.10
CA PRO A 3 -14.31 0.31 -2.05
C PRO A 3 -12.84 0.67 -1.84
N LEU A 4 -12.34 0.46 -0.62
CA LEU A 4 -10.92 0.69 -0.33
C LEU A 4 -10.07 -0.30 -1.14
N ILE A 5 -8.87 0.12 -1.56
CA ILE A 5 -7.97 -0.76 -2.33
C ILE A 5 -7.66 -2.05 -1.56
N VAL A 6 -7.60 -1.97 -0.22
CA VAL A 6 -7.38 -3.14 0.65
C VAL A 6 -8.56 -4.11 0.61
N GLU A 7 -9.81 -3.63 0.59
CA GLU A 7 -11.01 -4.48 0.56
C GLU A 7 -11.10 -5.31 -0.72
N ALA A 8 -10.64 -4.75 -1.84
CA ALA A 8 -10.56 -5.47 -3.10
C ALA A 8 -9.62 -6.70 -3.04
N GLY A 9 -8.67 -6.72 -2.11
CA GLY A 9 -7.71 -7.80 -1.94
C GLY A 9 -8.09 -8.87 -0.90
N VAL A 10 -9.15 -8.65 -0.09
CA VAL A 10 -9.50 -9.55 1.04
C VAL A 10 -10.95 -10.06 1.06
N GLU A 11 -11.79 -9.79 0.04
CA GLU A 11 -13.21 -10.22 -0.03
C GLU A 11 -14.01 -9.99 1.27
N ARG A 12 -13.59 -9.00 2.05
CA ARG A 12 -14.09 -8.67 3.39
C ARG A 12 -14.06 -7.15 3.53
N SER A 13 -15.04 -6.61 4.25
CA SER A 13 -15.02 -5.19 4.61
C SER A 13 -14.01 -4.93 5.71
N VAL A 14 -13.35 -3.77 5.64
CA VAL A 14 -12.42 -3.31 6.67
C VAL A 14 -13.18 -2.43 7.67
N ASP A 15 -13.03 -2.69 8.97
CA ASP A 15 -13.52 -1.80 10.02
C ASP A 15 -12.60 -0.56 10.12
N VAL A 16 -13.10 0.60 9.71
CA VAL A 16 -12.35 1.86 9.67
C VAL A 16 -12.75 2.75 10.85
N ARG A 17 -11.77 3.14 11.67
CA ARG A 17 -11.96 4.08 12.78
C ARG A 17 -10.98 5.24 12.63
N TYR A 18 -11.50 6.46 12.67
CA TYR A 18 -10.69 7.68 12.61
C TYR A 18 -10.26 8.08 14.02
N LEU A 19 -8.96 8.30 14.19
CA LEU A 19 -8.33 8.72 15.43
C LEU A 19 -7.52 9.99 15.19
N ASP A 20 -7.00 10.59 16.26
CA ASP A 20 -6.13 11.76 16.15
C ASP A 20 -4.85 11.44 15.38
N ALA A 21 -4.36 12.43 14.63
CA ALA A 21 -3.11 12.31 13.88
C ALA A 21 -1.92 12.08 14.83
N GLN A 22 -0.97 11.25 14.40
CA GLN A 22 0.17 10.92 15.24
C GLN A 22 1.23 12.03 15.18
N LEU A 23 1.86 12.32 16.32
CA LEU A 23 2.95 13.29 16.40
C LEU A 23 4.10 12.87 15.50
N GLY A 24 4.45 13.73 14.53
CA GLY A 24 5.50 13.46 13.54
C GLY A 24 5.00 13.02 12.17
N ASP A 25 3.69 12.79 11.99
CA ASP A 25 3.13 12.43 10.69
C ASP A 25 3.28 13.56 9.67
N VAL A 26 3.84 13.21 8.51
CA VAL A 26 3.82 14.08 7.32
C VAL A 26 2.59 13.72 6.50
N ARG A 27 1.67 14.68 6.35
CA ARG A 27 0.39 14.47 5.67
C ARG A 27 0.55 14.07 4.20
N ASP A 28 1.45 14.75 3.49
CA ASP A 28 1.67 14.56 2.07
C ASP A 28 3.15 14.32 1.82
N ALA A 29 3.50 13.10 1.42
CA ALA A 29 4.87 12.70 1.12
C ALA A 29 4.95 12.05 -0.27
N GLY A 30 5.93 12.49 -1.05
CA GLY A 30 6.24 11.96 -2.38
C GLY A 30 7.73 12.05 -2.65
N ALA A 31 8.23 11.21 -3.55
CA ALA A 31 9.64 11.20 -3.93
C ALA A 31 9.79 11.55 -5.42
N ASP A 32 10.70 12.48 -5.71
CA ASP A 32 11.25 12.60 -7.05
C ASP A 32 12.26 11.47 -7.27
N ILE A 33 11.92 10.58 -8.20
CA ILE A 33 12.74 9.41 -8.54
C ILE A 33 13.61 9.61 -9.78
N ALA A 34 13.76 10.84 -10.27
CA ALA A 34 14.56 11.13 -11.47
C ALA A 34 16.00 10.60 -11.38
N ALA A 35 16.64 10.73 -10.21
CA ALA A 35 17.99 10.20 -9.99
C ALA A 35 18.01 8.67 -10.08
N ALA A 36 17.07 7.97 -9.45
CA ALA A 36 16.97 6.51 -9.53
C ALA A 36 16.71 6.03 -10.97
N ARG A 37 15.86 6.75 -11.72
CA ARG A 37 15.60 6.46 -13.14
C ARG A 37 16.88 6.62 -13.98
N ARG A 38 17.60 7.73 -13.80
CA ARG A 38 18.80 8.06 -14.59
C ARG A 38 19.97 7.15 -14.26
N ASP A 39 20.28 6.98 -12.98
CA ASP A 39 21.53 6.39 -12.52
C ASP A 39 21.43 4.87 -12.37
N LEU A 40 20.24 4.35 -12.09
CA LEU A 40 20.00 2.92 -11.84
C LEU A 40 19.12 2.27 -12.91
N GLY A 41 18.59 3.02 -13.87
CA GLY A 41 17.60 2.52 -14.82
C GLY A 41 16.30 2.07 -14.15
N PHE A 42 16.03 2.52 -12.92
CA PHE A 42 14.88 2.06 -12.15
C PHE A 42 13.57 2.53 -12.79
N SER A 43 12.59 1.63 -12.88
CA SER A 43 11.22 1.99 -13.21
C SER A 43 10.24 1.19 -12.34
N PRO A 44 9.23 1.83 -11.72
CA PRO A 44 8.18 1.11 -11.02
C PRO A 44 7.48 0.12 -11.96
N GLY A 45 7.54 -1.17 -11.64
CA GLY A 45 6.92 -2.23 -12.44
C GLY A 45 5.67 -2.85 -11.80
N VAL A 46 5.37 -2.49 -10.55
CA VAL A 46 4.25 -3.06 -9.76
C VAL A 46 3.32 -1.91 -9.38
N SER A 47 2.03 -2.07 -9.68
CA SER A 47 1.02 -1.10 -9.26
C SER A 47 0.76 -1.21 -7.75
N LEU A 48 0.19 -0.16 -7.15
CA LEU A 48 -0.18 -0.19 -5.73
C LEU A 48 -1.15 -1.36 -5.44
N SER A 49 -2.14 -1.57 -6.31
CA SER A 49 -3.12 -2.64 -6.17
C SER A 49 -2.46 -4.02 -6.22
N ASP A 50 -1.58 -4.26 -7.19
CA ASP A 50 -0.90 -5.56 -7.34
C ASP A 50 0.02 -5.85 -6.16
N GLY A 51 0.78 -4.84 -5.71
CA GLY A 51 1.67 -4.95 -4.56
C GLY A 51 0.92 -5.22 -3.26
N LEU A 52 -0.19 -4.51 -3.02
CA LEU A 52 -1.04 -4.74 -1.84
C LEU A 52 -1.66 -6.13 -1.85
N ASN A 53 -2.18 -6.58 -3.00
CA ASN A 53 -2.73 -7.93 -3.14
C ASN A 53 -1.68 -8.99 -2.79
N ALA A 54 -0.47 -8.90 -3.34
CA ALA A 54 0.61 -9.84 -3.03
C ALA A 54 0.96 -9.86 -1.54
N GLN A 55 1.02 -8.69 -0.89
CA GLN A 55 1.28 -8.61 0.55
C GLN A 55 0.18 -9.23 1.40
N LEU A 56 -1.09 -8.96 1.07
CA LEU A 56 -2.25 -9.50 1.79
C LEU A 56 -2.30 -11.02 1.69
N GLN A 57 -2.09 -11.58 0.50
CA GLN A 57 -2.04 -13.03 0.31
C GLN A 57 -0.91 -13.66 1.16
N GLY A 58 0.27 -13.03 1.18
CA GLY A 58 1.37 -13.46 2.04
C GLY A 58 1.06 -13.36 3.53
N ALA A 59 0.31 -12.34 3.96
CA ALA A 59 -0.12 -12.18 5.36
C ALA A 59 -1.15 -13.24 5.77
N LEU A 60 -2.16 -13.47 4.94
CA LEU A 60 -3.22 -14.46 5.20
C LEU A 60 -2.64 -15.88 5.30
N ALA A 61 -1.68 -16.22 4.43
CA ALA A 61 -0.99 -17.51 4.48
C ALA A 61 -0.25 -17.75 5.82
N ARG A 62 0.16 -16.69 6.53
CA ARG A 62 0.84 -16.78 7.83
C ARG A 62 -0.11 -16.88 9.02
N VAL A 63 -1.34 -16.39 8.88
CA VAL A 63 -2.36 -16.44 9.95
C VAL A 63 -3.11 -17.78 9.96
N GLY A 64 -3.11 -18.50 8.82
CA GLY A 64 -3.69 -19.84 8.71
C GLY A 64 -2.80 -21.00 9.17
N ALA A 65 -1.67 -20.73 9.83
CA ALA A 65 -0.72 -21.72 10.36
C ALA A 65 -0.82 -21.88 11.89
#